data_AF-A0A1H6F3J9-F1
#
_entry.id   AF-A0A1H6F3J9-F1
#
_cell.length_a   1.000
_cell.length_b   1.000
_cell.length_c   1.000
_cell.angle_alpha   90.00
_cell.angle_beta   90.00
_cell.angle_gamma   90.00
#
_symmetry.space_group_name_H-M   'P 1'
#
loop_
_entity.id
_entity.type
_entity.pdbx_description
1 polymer ?
#
loop_
_entity_poly.entity_id
_entity_poly.type
_entity_poly.pdbx_seq_one_letter_code
_entity_poly.pdbx_strand_id
1 'polypeptide(L)'
;MEHCSDSPWVFCQRNGNKISSIKKSFKCALEKSGIDKKITIHTLRHTFISWLVQAGQDIIRVKQVARHANINTTMRYSHLSPDEGHETVKALFQDTDF
;
A
#
# COMPACT_ATOMS: atom_id res chain seq x y z
N MET A 1 21.15 -12.04 -16.26
CA MET A 1 20.14 -10.96 -16.26
C MET A 1 20.57 -9.98 -17.33
N GLU A 2 20.03 -10.10 -18.54
CA GLU A 2 20.35 -9.16 -19.63
C GLU A 2 19.71 -7.82 -19.29
N HIS A 3 20.54 -6.85 -18.95
CA HIS A 3 20.14 -5.46 -18.79
C HIS A 3 19.84 -4.94 -20.20
N CYS A 4 18.61 -4.51 -20.46
CA CYS A 4 18.30 -3.86 -21.73
C CYS A 4 18.78 -2.41 -21.63
N SER A 5 20.08 -2.19 -21.91
CA SER A 5 20.79 -0.92 -21.69
C SER A 5 20.19 0.27 -22.44
N ASP A 6 19.49 0.01 -23.54
CA ASP A 6 19.04 1.06 -24.47
C ASP A 6 17.56 1.43 -24.26
N SER A 7 16.88 0.82 -23.29
CA SER A 7 15.46 1.10 -23.04
C SER A 7 15.28 2.32 -22.13
N PRO A 8 14.43 3.31 -22.51
CA PRO A 8 14.12 4.46 -21.64
C PRO A 8 13.16 4.11 -20.50
N TRP A 9 12.73 2.85 -20.36
CA TRP A 9 11.71 2.42 -19.40
C TRP A 9 12.32 1.74 -18.18
N VAL A 10 11.90 2.13 -16.97
CA VAL A 10 12.30 1.47 -15.70
C VAL A 10 11.99 -0.03 -15.71
N PHE A 11 10.86 -0.41 -16.32
CA PHE A 11 10.50 -1.80 -16.57
C PHE A 11 10.21 -1.99 -18.05
N CYS A 12 11.01 -2.83 -18.71
CA CYS A 12 10.89 -3.17 -20.11
C CYS A 12 10.71 -4.67 -20.31
N GLN A 13 10.21 -5.04 -21.49
CA GLN A 13 10.27 -6.41 -21.97
C GLN A 13 11.71 -6.77 -22.36
N ARG A 14 11.99 -8.05 -22.58
CA ARG A 14 13.34 -8.53 -22.96
C ARG A 14 13.88 -7.91 -24.25
N ASN A 15 13.01 -7.43 -25.13
CA ASN A 15 13.34 -6.73 -26.37
C ASN A 15 13.46 -5.20 -26.19
N GLY A 16 13.45 -4.68 -24.96
CA GLY A 16 13.56 -3.24 -24.67
C GLY A 16 12.27 -2.44 -24.81
N ASN A 17 11.19 -3.06 -25.30
CA ASN A 17 9.91 -2.38 -25.46
C ASN A 17 9.20 -2.18 -24.12
N LYS A 18 8.28 -1.21 -24.10
CA LYS A 18 7.42 -0.93 -22.94
C LYS A 18 6.56 -2.15 -22.60
N ILE A 19 6.44 -2.43 -21.30
CA ILE A 19 5.46 -3.42 -20.81
C ILE A 19 4.04 -2.88 -21.03
N SER A 20 3.25 -3.55 -21.86
CA SER A 20 1.85 -3.20 -22.13
C SER A 20 0.87 -3.67 -21.04
N SER A 21 1.17 -4.80 -20.39
CA SER A 21 0.32 -5.37 -19.35
C SER A 21 1.15 -6.22 -18.39
N ILE A 22 0.86 -6.08 -17.10
CA ILE A 22 1.51 -6.82 -16.01
C ILE A 22 0.69 -8.03 -15.56
N LYS A 23 -0.54 -8.20 -16.07
CA LYS A 23 -1.48 -9.25 -15.64
C LYS A 23 -0.91 -10.66 -15.79
N LYS A 24 -0.22 -10.95 -16.90
CA LYS A 24 0.36 -12.27 -17.18
C LYS A 24 1.49 -12.61 -16.20
N SER A 25 2.41 -11.69 -16.01
CA SER A 25 3.52 -11.85 -15.06
C SER A 25 3.00 -12.00 -13.62
N PHE A 26 1.98 -11.23 -13.26
CA PHE A 26 1.34 -11.32 -11.95
C PHE A 26 0.61 -12.66 -11.74
N LYS A 27 -0.11 -13.17 -12.74
CA LYS A 27 -0.75 -14.50 -12.68
C LYS A 27 0.28 -15.62 -12.46
N CYS A 28 1.38 -15.58 -13.19
CA CYS A 28 2.47 -16.55 -13.02
C CYS A 28 3.09 -16.48 -11.62
N ALA A 29 3.26 -15.27 -11.07
CA ALA A 29 3.73 -15.10 -9.69
C ALA A 29 2.73 -15.65 -8.66
N LEU A 30 1.42 -15.45 -8.87
CA LEU A 30 0.37 -16.01 -8.02
C LEU A 30 0.38 -17.54 -8.05
N GLU A 31 0.45 -18.16 -9.22
CA GLU A 31 0.52 -19.62 -9.38
C GLU A 31 1.73 -20.20 -8.63
N LYS A 32 2.89 -19.55 -8.72
CA LYS A 32 4.10 -19.96 -7.99
C LYS A 32 4.03 -19.75 -6.49
N SER A 33 3.23 -18.79 -6.02
CA SER A 33 3.08 -18.49 -4.59
C SER A 33 2.21 -19.48 -3.83
N GLY A 34 1.45 -20.33 -4.53
CA GLY A 34 0.51 -21.28 -3.92
C GLY A 34 -0.73 -20.63 -3.27
N ILE A 35 -0.99 -19.34 -3.54
CA ILE A 35 -2.13 -18.63 -2.97
C ILE A 35 -3.39 -18.88 -3.82
N ASP A 36 -4.36 -19.60 -3.26
CA ASP A 36 -5.63 -19.98 -3.92
C ASP A 36 -6.73 -18.90 -3.86
N LYS A 37 -6.36 -17.65 -3.57
CA LYS A 37 -7.30 -16.52 -3.50
C LYS A 37 -7.31 -15.74 -4.81
N LYS A 38 -8.48 -15.18 -5.16
CA LYS A 38 -8.63 -14.20 -6.24
C LYS A 38 -7.96 -12.89 -5.85
N ILE A 39 -6.64 -12.81 -6.06
CA ILE A 39 -5.81 -11.64 -5.78
C ILE A 39 -5.58 -10.87 -7.07
N THR A 40 -5.63 -9.54 -6.98
CA THR A 40 -5.25 -8.64 -8.06
C THR A 40 -4.11 -7.73 -7.60
N ILE A 41 -3.55 -6.96 -8.52
CA ILE A 41 -2.53 -5.95 -8.17
C ILE A 41 -3.11 -4.88 -7.23
N HIS A 42 -4.41 -4.58 -7.32
CA HIS A 42 -5.05 -3.67 -6.38
C HIS A 42 -5.11 -4.25 -4.96
N THR A 43 -5.19 -5.57 -4.81
CA THR A 43 -5.10 -6.22 -3.50
C THR A 43 -3.78 -5.92 -2.80
N LEU A 44 -2.66 -5.91 -3.53
CA LEU A 44 -1.36 -5.52 -2.97
C LEU A 44 -1.36 -4.08 -2.45
N ARG A 45 -1.97 -3.15 -3.21
CA ARG A 45 -2.14 -1.75 -2.77
C ARG A 45 -3.00 -1.66 -1.51
N HIS A 46 -4.07 -2.44 -1.44
CA HIS A 46 -4.93 -2.48 -0.26
C HIS A 46 -4.17 -2.99 0.97
N THR A 47 -3.39 -4.06 0.82
CA THR A 47 -2.53 -4.59 1.89
C THR A 47 -1.51 -3.57 2.37
N PHE A 48 -0.86 -2.85 1.45
CA PHE A 48 0.08 -1.78 1.78
C PHE A 48 -0.57 -0.68 2.62
N ILE A 49 -1.78 -0.23 2.25
CA ILE A 49 -2.52 0.80 3.00
C ILE A 49 -2.93 0.27 4.37
N SER A 50 -3.46 -0.97 4.44
CA SER A 50 -3.82 -1.62 5.70
C SER A 50 -2.64 -1.66 6.67
N TRP A 51 -1.45 -2.06 6.20
CA TRP A 51 -0.27 -2.12 7.06
C TRP A 51 0.17 -0.75 7.57
N LEU A 52 0.10 0.30 6.75
CA LEU A 52 0.42 1.65 7.22
C LEU A 52 -0.52 2.10 8.33
N VAL A 53 -1.83 1.85 8.17
CA VAL A 53 -2.81 2.23 9.21
C VAL A 53 -2.65 1.39 10.48
N GLN A 54 -2.39 0.08 10.34
CA GLN A 54 -2.11 -0.80 11.49
C GLN A 54 -0.85 -0.38 12.25
N ALA A 55 0.13 0.20 11.56
CA ALA A 55 1.34 0.75 12.16
C ALA A 55 1.13 2.14 12.81
N GLY A 56 -0.13 2.57 13.02
CA GLY A 56 -0.47 3.85 13.67
C GLY A 56 -0.18 5.08 12.81
N GLN A 57 0.00 4.93 11.50
CA GLN A 57 0.23 6.09 10.64
C GLN A 57 -1.04 6.90 10.44
N ASP A 58 -0.91 8.23 10.55
CA ASP A 58 -1.99 9.18 10.31
C ASP A 58 -2.65 8.96 8.93
N ILE A 59 -3.99 8.92 8.92
CA ILE A 59 -4.79 8.58 7.74
C ILE A 59 -4.65 9.58 6.59
N ILE A 60 -4.36 10.85 6.87
CA ILE A 60 -4.08 11.89 5.88
C ILE A 60 -2.72 11.63 5.23
N ARG A 61 -1.71 11.25 6.03
CA ARG A 61 -0.40 10.86 5.50
C ARG A 61 -0.50 9.61 4.63
N VAL A 62 -1.27 8.61 5.07
CA VAL A 62 -1.53 7.40 4.29
C VAL A 62 -2.21 7.72 2.96
N LYS A 63 -3.18 8.65 2.93
CA LYS A 63 -3.81 9.12 1.68
C LYS A 63 -2.78 9.72 0.70
N GLN A 64 -1.87 10.55 1.21
CA GLN A 64 -0.84 11.19 0.39
C GLN A 64 0.12 10.16 -0.22
N VAL A 65 0.59 9.20 0.59
CA VAL A 65 1.46 8.12 0.12
C VAL A 65 0.75 7.21 -0.89
N ALA A 66 -0.52 6.87 -0.62
CA ALA A 66 -1.35 6.10 -1.53
C ALA A 66 -1.73 6.90 -2.81
N ARG A 67 -1.54 8.22 -2.83
CA ARG A 67 -1.95 9.14 -3.88
C ARG A 67 -3.44 9.05 -4.21
N HIS A 68 -4.28 8.90 -3.19
CA HIS A 68 -5.72 8.90 -3.36
C HIS A 68 -6.23 10.33 -3.47
N ALA A 69 -6.97 10.64 -4.54
CA ALA A 69 -7.59 11.95 -4.71
C ALA A 69 -8.63 12.23 -3.61
N ASN A 70 -9.49 11.23 -3.34
CA ASN A 70 -10.53 11.30 -2.32
C ASN A 70 -10.06 10.61 -1.02
N ILE A 71 -10.17 11.32 0.10
CA ILE A 71 -9.86 10.77 1.43
C ILE A 71 -10.78 9.60 1.79
N ASN A 72 -12.04 9.60 1.34
CA ASN A 72 -13.02 8.54 1.61
C ASN A 72 -12.52 7.15 1.17
N THR A 73 -11.72 7.07 0.11
CA THR A 73 -11.10 5.81 -0.33
C THR A 73 -10.13 5.26 0.72
N THR A 74 -9.39 6.14 1.40
CA THR A 74 -8.46 5.78 2.48
C THR A 74 -9.17 5.60 3.82
N MET A 75 -10.25 6.35 4.09
CA MET A 75 -11.02 6.22 5.33
C MET A 75 -11.59 4.82 5.55
N ARG A 76 -11.79 4.04 4.49
CA ARG A 76 -12.18 2.62 4.60
C ARG A 76 -11.23 1.80 5.49
N TYR A 77 -9.99 2.25 5.67
CA TYR A 77 -8.97 1.56 6.47
C TYR A 77 -8.87 2.08 7.91
N SER A 78 -9.57 3.14 8.30
CA SER A 78 -9.40 3.78 9.62
C SER A 78 -9.69 2.83 10.79
N HIS A 79 -10.58 1.87 10.60
CA HIS A 79 -10.90 0.84 11.61
C HIS A 79 -9.72 -0.09 11.94
N LEU A 80 -8.65 -0.07 11.16
CA LEU A 80 -7.42 -0.82 11.43
C LEU A 80 -6.44 -0.04 12.29
N SER A 81 -6.73 1.22 12.60
CA SER A 81 -5.88 2.04 13.46
C SER A 81 -5.79 1.40 14.84
N PRO A 82 -4.61 1.36 15.46
CA PRO A 82 -4.50 0.99 16.87
C PRO A 82 -5.43 1.87 17.71
N ASP A 83 -6.02 1.29 18.76
CA ASP A 83 -6.92 1.98 19.68
C ASP A 83 -6.08 2.91 20.58
N GLU A 84 -5.82 4.11 20.09
CA GLU A 84 -5.06 5.16 20.78
C GLU A 84 -5.98 6.16 21.51
N GLY A 85 -7.31 5.99 21.42
CA GLY A 85 -8.26 6.97 21.94
C GLY A 85 -8.11 7.20 23.45
N HIS A 86 -7.97 6.12 24.22
CA HIS A 86 -7.79 6.20 25.67
C HIS A 86 -6.44 6.81 26.07
N GLU A 87 -5.35 6.46 25.37
CA GLU A 87 -4.03 6.98 25.68
C GLU A 87 -3.87 8.44 25.27
N THR A 88 -4.46 8.85 24.14
CA THR A 88 -4.48 10.25 23.69
C THR A 88 -5.23 11.13 24.68
N VAL A 89 -6.37 10.67 25.20
CA VAL A 89 -7.13 11.41 26.21
C VAL A 89 -6.38 11.46 27.54
N LYS A 90 -5.72 10.36 27.98
CA LYS A 90 -4.89 10.37 29.19
C LYS A 90 -3.74 11.37 29.09
N ALA A 91 -3.08 11.48 27.94
CA ALA A 91 -1.98 12.41 27.73
C ALA A 91 -2.40 13.87 27.97
N LEU A 92 -3.65 14.25 27.68
CA LEU A 92 -4.16 15.60 27.95
C LEU A 92 -4.27 15.94 29.44
N PHE A 93 -4.39 14.94 30.31
CA PHE A 93 -4.62 15.14 31.74
C PHE A 93 -3.37 14.90 32.60
N GLN A 94 -2.26 14.44 32.00
CA GLN A 94 -0.98 14.24 32.70
C GLN A 94 -0.18 15.54 32.89
N ASP A 95 -0.47 16.59 32.12
CA ASP A 95 0.21 17.90 32.21
C ASP A 95 -0.49 18.91 33.15
N THR A 96 -1.61 18.53 33.78
CA THR A 96 -2.34 19.38 34.73
C THR A 96 -1.95 19.10 36.18
N ASP A 97 -0.70 19.42 36.53
CA ASP A 97 -0.33 19.75 37.91
C ASP A 97 -0.35 21.28 38.05
N PHE A 98 -1.47 21.82 38.50
CA PHE A 98 -1.60 23.19 39.02
C PHE A 98 -1.85 23.15 40.52
#